data_AF-A0A847VSS8-F1
#
_entry.id   AF-A0A847VSS8-F1
#
_cell.length_a   1.000
_cell.length_b   1.000
_cell.length_c   1.000
_cell.angle_alpha   90.00
_cell.angle_beta   90.00
_cell.angle_gamma   90.00
#
_symmetry.space_group_name_H-M   'P 1'
#
loop_
_entity.id
_entity.type
_entity.pdbx_description
1 polymer ?
#
loop_
_entity_poly.entity_id
_entity_poly.type
_entity_poly.pdbx_seq_one_letter_code
_entity_poly.pdbx_strand_id
1 'polypeptide(L)'
;MDFESLVKKYQDNTATDDEIIFVEDTVNKARKIAKTRLKADKYVTIPNRIKRFFIRIAIVFVLLAGVSVYFYFSISGYAKENMVTGRSSADETVLEFLATDLGIKTSQAEITAYKRKLVICVPFERSYYLYEYTIKANNNKQYYVSLDSYSGLIEYVKY
;
A
#
# COMPACT_ATOMS: atom_id res chain seq x y z
N MET A 1 8.49 -28.71 -60.44
CA MET A 1 7.74 -29.76 -59.72
C MET A 1 6.99 -29.11 -58.60
N ASP A 2 5.70 -29.37 -58.49
CA ASP A 2 4.89 -28.90 -57.38
C ASP A 2 5.11 -29.81 -56.15
N PHE A 3 5.33 -29.22 -54.98
CA PHE A 3 5.59 -29.97 -53.76
C PHE A 3 4.38 -30.82 -53.36
N GLU A 4 3.18 -30.34 -53.64
CA GLU A 4 1.93 -31.07 -53.38
C GLU A 4 1.84 -32.36 -54.20
N SER A 5 2.29 -32.30 -55.46
CA SER A 5 2.40 -33.48 -56.33
C SER A 5 3.42 -34.50 -55.81
N LEU A 6 4.57 -34.04 -55.29
CA LEU A 6 5.60 -34.90 -54.69
C LEU A 6 5.15 -35.54 -53.38
N VAL A 7 4.44 -34.80 -52.53
CA VAL A 7 3.86 -35.34 -51.28
C VAL A 7 2.80 -36.39 -51.59
N LYS A 8 2.00 -36.19 -52.64
CA LYS A 8 1.00 -37.17 -53.07
C LYS A 8 1.66 -38.48 -53.54
N LYS A 9 2.71 -38.40 -54.37
CA LYS A 9 3.51 -39.58 -54.74
C LYS A 9 4.12 -40.29 -53.54
N TYR A 10 4.60 -39.53 -52.56
CA TYR A 10 5.16 -40.04 -51.31
C TYR A 10 4.09 -40.80 -50.50
N GLN A 11 2.88 -40.27 -50.38
CA GLN A 11 1.75 -40.92 -49.70
C GLN A 11 1.26 -42.17 -50.43
N ASP A 12 1.28 -42.14 -51.76
CA ASP A 12 0.84 -43.25 -52.62
C ASP A 12 1.94 -44.33 -52.80
N ASN A 13 3.10 -44.21 -52.13
CA ASN A 13 4.28 -45.09 -52.26
C ASN A 13 4.80 -45.24 -53.71
N THR A 14 4.65 -44.20 -54.52
CA THR A 14 5.10 -44.15 -55.93
C THR A 14 6.26 -43.18 -56.16
N ALA A 15 6.76 -42.54 -55.10
CA ALA A 15 7.91 -41.65 -55.14
C ALA A 15 9.23 -42.43 -55.28
N THR A 16 10.20 -41.83 -55.96
CA THR A 16 11.57 -42.37 -56.01
C THR A 16 12.34 -42.07 -54.72
N ASP A 17 13.43 -42.79 -54.45
CA ASP A 17 14.26 -42.60 -53.25
C ASP A 17 14.74 -41.15 -53.08
N ASP A 18 15.10 -40.48 -54.18
CA ASP A 18 15.51 -39.07 -54.16
C ASP A 18 14.35 -38.11 -53.85
N GLU A 19 13.14 -38.40 -54.38
CA GLU A 19 11.92 -37.63 -54.09
C GLU A 19 11.50 -37.79 -52.61
N ILE A 20 11.66 -39.01 -52.06
CA ILE A 20 11.40 -39.32 -50.65
C ILE A 20 12.33 -38.49 -49.74
N ILE A 21 13.64 -38.53 -49.98
CA ILE A 21 14.63 -37.78 -49.19
C ILE A 21 14.35 -36.28 -49.22
N PHE A 22 13.99 -35.75 -50.39
CA PHE A 22 13.66 -34.34 -50.56
C PHE A 22 12.41 -33.92 -49.78
N VAL A 23 11.35 -34.73 -49.81
CA VAL A 23 10.11 -34.47 -49.05
C VAL A 23 10.39 -34.52 -47.55
N GLU A 24 11.11 -35.53 -47.06
CA GLU A 24 11.44 -35.67 -45.65
C GLU A 24 12.31 -34.52 -45.12
N ASP A 25 13.34 -34.11 -45.85
CA ASP A 25 14.19 -32.97 -45.45
C ASP A 25 13.39 -31.66 -45.39
N THR A 26 12.51 -31.43 -46.37
CA THR A 26 11.66 -30.24 -46.43
C THR A 26 10.66 -30.20 -45.27
N VAL A 27 10.00 -31.34 -44.99
CA VAL A 27 9.08 -31.47 -43.84
C VAL A 27 9.83 -31.29 -42.52
N ASN A 28 11.04 -31.84 -42.38
CA ASN A 28 11.85 -31.69 -41.18
C ASN A 28 12.32 -30.25 -40.96
N LYS A 29 12.72 -29.53 -42.03
CA LYS A 29 13.03 -28.09 -41.97
C LYS A 29 11.81 -27.28 -41.57
N ALA A 30 10.65 -27.52 -42.19
CA ALA A 30 9.40 -26.85 -41.85
C ALA A 30 9.00 -27.10 -40.37
N ARG A 31 9.13 -28.34 -39.90
CA ARG A 31 8.86 -28.72 -38.51
C ARG A 31 9.81 -28.02 -37.53
N LYS A 32 11.10 -27.89 -37.85
CA LYS A 32 12.08 -27.15 -37.04
C LYS A 32 11.71 -25.67 -36.95
N ILE A 33 11.35 -25.03 -38.07
CA ILE A 33 10.92 -23.62 -38.12
C ILE A 33 9.63 -23.40 -37.31
N ALA A 34 8.64 -24.29 -37.45
CA ALA A 34 7.40 -24.21 -36.68
C ALA A 34 7.66 -24.33 -35.17
N LYS A 35 8.54 -25.25 -34.76
CA LYS A 35 8.90 -25.46 -33.35
C LYS A 35 9.66 -24.29 -32.75
N THR A 36 10.57 -23.65 -33.50
CA THR A 36 11.29 -22.46 -33.03
C THR A 36 10.38 -21.24 -32.93
N ARG A 37 9.47 -21.03 -33.90
CA ARG A 37 8.45 -19.97 -33.84
C ARG A 37 7.52 -20.13 -32.64
N LEU A 38 6.97 -21.33 -32.42
CA LEU A 38 6.12 -21.61 -31.26
C LEU A 38 6.83 -21.38 -29.91
N LYS A 39 8.13 -21.70 -29.83
CA LYS A 39 8.94 -21.43 -28.63
C LYS A 39 9.19 -19.93 -28.44
N ALA A 40 9.52 -19.21 -29.51
CA ALA A 40 9.70 -17.75 -29.48
C ALA A 40 8.41 -17.02 -29.09
N ASP A 41 7.27 -17.41 -29.68
CA ASP A 41 5.96 -16.84 -29.35
C ASP A 41 5.60 -17.07 -27.89
N LYS A 42 5.84 -18.27 -27.34
CA LYS A 42 5.68 -18.53 -25.89
C LYS A 42 6.59 -17.67 -25.04
N TYR A 43 7.86 -17.51 -25.43
CA TYR A 43 8.83 -16.71 -24.69
C TYR A 43 8.50 -15.21 -24.69
N VAL A 44 7.83 -14.70 -25.73
CA VAL A 44 7.40 -13.29 -25.82
C VAL A 44 6.04 -13.06 -25.14
N THR A 45 5.11 -14.01 -25.25
CA THR A 45 3.74 -13.86 -24.73
C THR A 45 3.65 -13.96 -23.21
N ILE A 46 4.41 -14.86 -22.57
CA ILE A 46 4.41 -15.05 -21.11
C ILE A 46 4.88 -13.78 -20.36
N PRO A 47 6.06 -13.18 -20.64
CA PRO A 47 6.50 -11.98 -19.92
C PRO A 47 5.60 -10.78 -20.19
N ASN A 48 5.03 -10.65 -21.39
CA ASN A 48 4.08 -9.59 -21.69
C ASN A 48 2.76 -9.74 -20.94
N ARG A 49 2.28 -10.97 -20.72
CA ARG A 49 1.10 -11.26 -19.90
C ARG A 49 1.35 -10.93 -18.43
N ILE A 50 2.52 -11.30 -17.91
CA ILE A 50 2.94 -10.99 -16.52
C ILE A 50 3.07 -9.47 -16.33
N LYS A 51 3.73 -8.76 -17.25
CA LYS A 51 3.84 -7.29 -17.22
C LYS A 51 2.47 -6.61 -17.18
N ARG A 52 1.52 -7.03 -18.04
CA ARG A 52 0.15 -6.50 -18.04
C ARG A 52 -0.59 -6.77 -16.72
N PHE A 53 -0.36 -7.91 -16.10
CA PHE A 53 -0.95 -8.24 -14.80
C PHE A 53 -0.44 -7.31 -13.69
N PHE A 54 0.88 -7.10 -13.60
CA PHE A 54 1.46 -6.17 -12.62
C PHE A 54 1.02 -4.72 -12.84
N ILE A 55 0.91 -4.27 -14.09
CA ILE A 55 0.40 -2.93 -14.39
C ILE A 55 -1.04 -2.76 -13.86
N ARG A 56 -1.91 -3.75 -14.08
CA ARG A 56 -3.30 -3.70 -13.59
C ARG A 56 -3.35 -3.65 -12.06
N ILE A 57 -2.53 -4.46 -11.39
CA ILE A 57 -2.41 -4.44 -9.93
C ILE A 57 -1.91 -3.09 -9.43
N ALA A 58 -0.88 -2.53 -10.07
CA ALA A 58 -0.34 -1.23 -9.70
C ALA A 58 -1.40 -0.13 -9.78
N ILE A 59 -2.23 -0.12 -10.84
CA ILE A 59 -3.35 0.82 -10.97
C ILE A 59 -4.33 0.69 -9.80
N VAL A 60 -4.69 -0.54 -9.42
CA VAL A 60 -5.60 -0.77 -8.27
C VAL A 60 -4.99 -0.23 -6.98
N PHE A 61 -3.70 -0.47 -6.74
CA PHE A 61 -3.01 0.07 -5.55
C PHE A 61 -2.97 1.60 -5.54
N VAL A 62 -2.72 2.24 -6.69
CA VAL A 62 -2.74 3.70 -6.80
C VAL A 62 -4.13 4.26 -6.48
N LEU A 63 -5.19 3.63 -6.99
CA LEU A 63 -6.57 4.03 -6.68
C LEU A 63 -6.89 3.85 -5.19
N LEU A 64 -6.50 2.72 -4.59
CA LEU A 64 -6.68 2.47 -3.15
C LEU A 64 -5.92 3.48 -2.29
N ALA A 65 -4.70 3.84 -2.68
CA ALA A 65 -3.92 4.88 -1.99
C ALA A 65 -4.60 6.25 -2.11
N GLY A 66 -5.17 6.58 -3.27
CA GLY A 66 -5.95 7.82 -3.43
C GLY A 66 -7.16 7.87 -2.51
N VAL A 67 -7.91 6.78 -2.44
CA VAL A 67 -9.10 6.66 -1.57
C VAL A 67 -8.70 6.75 -0.10
N SER A 68 -7.66 6.06 0.35
CA SER A 68 -7.22 6.10 1.75
C SER A 68 -6.74 7.48 2.18
N VAL A 69 -6.01 8.18 1.30
CA VAL A 69 -5.59 9.57 1.52
C VAL A 69 -6.80 10.49 1.64
N TYR A 70 -7.77 10.37 0.72
CA TYR A 70 -9.01 11.15 0.77
C TYR A 70 -9.76 10.93 2.10
N PHE A 71 -9.98 9.67 2.49
CA PHE A 71 -10.63 9.35 3.77
C PHE A 71 -9.87 9.92 4.96
N TYR A 72 -8.55 9.79 4.99
CA TYR A 72 -7.73 10.34 6.07
C TYR A 72 -7.91 11.86 6.18
N PHE A 73 -7.88 12.59 5.06
CA PHE A 73 -8.08 14.04 5.07
C PHE A 73 -9.51 14.44 5.48
N SER A 74 -10.53 13.73 5.01
CA SER A 74 -11.91 13.96 5.44
C SER A 74 -12.09 13.76 6.95
N ILE A 75 -11.60 12.63 7.48
CA ILE A 75 -11.66 12.32 8.92
C ILE A 75 -10.87 13.35 9.74
N SER A 76 -9.68 13.72 9.28
CA SER A 76 -8.87 14.78 9.86
C SER A 76 -9.58 16.14 9.85
N GLY A 77 -10.39 16.41 8.82
CA GLY A 77 -11.24 17.60 8.71
C GLY A 77 -12.30 17.62 9.80
N TYR A 78 -13.08 16.54 9.91
CA TYR A 78 -14.10 16.40 10.97
C TYR A 78 -13.49 16.56 12.37
N ALA A 79 -12.34 15.91 12.62
CA ALA A 79 -11.63 16.03 13.89
C ALA A 79 -11.17 17.45 14.21
N LYS A 80 -10.88 18.27 13.19
CA LYS A 80 -10.52 19.68 13.37
C LYS A 80 -11.76 20.55 13.63
N GLU A 81 -12.86 20.29 12.94
CA GLU A 81 -14.11 21.03 13.09
C GLU A 81 -14.75 20.82 14.47
N ASN A 82 -14.66 19.60 15.00
CA ASN A 82 -15.24 19.23 16.29
C ASN A 82 -14.32 19.50 17.49
N MET A 83 -13.19 20.16 17.27
CA MET A 83 -12.19 20.37 18.31
C MET A 83 -12.57 21.50 19.25
N VAL A 84 -12.74 21.19 20.54
CA VAL A 84 -12.92 22.18 21.62
C VAL A 84 -11.57 22.78 22.01
N THR A 85 -10.54 21.95 22.16
CA THR A 85 -9.20 22.39 22.57
C THR A 85 -8.22 22.26 21.41
N GLY A 86 -7.82 23.40 20.86
CA GLY A 86 -6.82 23.46 19.81
C GLY A 86 -5.40 23.24 20.32
N ARG A 87 -4.47 22.95 19.41
CA ARG A 87 -3.05 22.74 19.77
C ARG A 87 -2.47 23.87 20.62
N SER A 88 -2.76 25.12 20.25
CA SER A 88 -2.21 26.28 20.96
C SER A 88 -2.70 26.41 22.40
N SER A 89 -3.89 25.89 22.71
CA SER A 89 -4.45 25.90 24.06
C SER A 89 -4.25 24.57 24.80
N ALA A 90 -3.97 23.47 24.10
CA ALA A 90 -3.75 22.15 24.69
C ALA A 90 -2.60 22.13 25.71
N ASP A 91 -1.48 22.78 25.39
CA ASP A 91 -0.33 22.85 26.29
C ASP A 91 -0.68 23.63 27.57
N GLU A 92 -1.40 24.73 27.44
CA GLU A 92 -1.86 25.55 28.58
C GLU A 92 -2.85 24.77 29.45
N THR A 93 -3.83 24.10 28.85
CA THR A 93 -4.80 23.25 29.54
C THR A 93 -4.13 22.11 30.31
N VAL A 94 -3.10 21.49 29.73
CA VAL A 94 -2.34 20.43 30.42
C VAL A 94 -1.51 20.99 31.55
N LEU A 95 -0.83 22.13 31.37
CA LEU A 95 -0.06 22.77 32.44
C LEU A 95 -0.95 23.27 33.58
N GLU A 96 -2.14 23.79 33.28
CA GLU A 96 -3.14 24.19 34.26
C GLU A 96 -3.63 22.99 35.08
N PHE A 97 -3.92 21.86 34.42
CA PHE A 97 -4.25 20.59 35.08
C PHE A 97 -3.15 20.12 36.03
N LEU A 98 -1.88 20.16 35.59
CA LEU A 98 -0.76 19.80 36.47
C LEU A 98 -0.69 20.70 37.71
N ALA A 99 -0.91 22.00 37.54
CA ALA A 99 -0.83 22.97 38.62
C ALA A 99 -2.01 22.85 39.60
N THR A 100 -3.23 22.71 39.08
CA THR A 100 -4.47 22.77 39.84
C THR A 100 -4.83 21.41 40.46
N ASP A 101 -4.81 20.35 39.66
CA ASP A 101 -5.26 19.02 40.09
C ASP A 101 -4.14 18.19 40.70
N LEU A 102 -2.91 18.33 40.19
CA LEU A 102 -1.74 17.57 40.70
C LEU A 102 -0.84 18.38 41.63
N GLY A 103 -1.07 19.69 41.79
CA GLY A 103 -0.26 20.57 42.63
C GLY A 103 1.20 20.73 42.17
N ILE A 104 1.50 20.41 40.90
CA ILE A 104 2.84 20.48 40.31
C ILE A 104 3.02 21.86 39.68
N LYS A 105 3.92 22.67 40.25
CA LYS A 105 4.24 23.98 39.68
C LYS A 105 4.80 23.82 38.26
N THR A 106 4.42 24.71 37.36
CA THR A 106 4.90 24.73 35.97
C THR A 106 6.42 24.79 35.87
N SER A 107 7.09 25.49 36.80
CA SER A 107 8.56 25.54 36.89
C SER A 107 9.23 24.22 37.30
N GLN A 108 8.45 23.23 37.72
CA GLN A 108 8.90 21.91 38.15
C GLN A 108 8.49 20.80 37.18
N ALA A 109 7.78 21.14 36.11
CA ALA A 109 7.30 20.21 35.10
C ALA A 109 7.93 20.55 33.75
N GLU A 110 8.57 19.56 33.15
CA GLU A 110 9.15 19.66 31.81
C GLU A 110 8.41 18.70 30.88
N ILE A 111 7.85 19.22 29.79
CA ILE A 111 7.30 18.38 28.73
C ILE A 111 8.47 17.81 27.92
N THR A 112 8.74 16.52 28.11
CA THR A 112 9.86 15.82 27.47
C THR A 112 9.49 15.21 26.13
N ALA A 113 8.22 14.88 25.92
CA ALA A 113 7.72 14.39 24.64
C ALA A 113 6.26 14.78 24.43
N TYR A 114 5.91 14.93 23.16
CA TYR A 114 4.57 15.25 22.70
C TYR A 114 4.23 14.44 21.46
N LYS A 115 3.00 13.95 21.38
CA LYS A 115 2.46 13.26 20.23
C LYS A 115 1.01 13.65 20.00
N ARG A 116 0.66 13.92 18.74
CA ARG A 116 -0.73 14.11 18.31
C ARG A 116 -1.17 12.90 17.52
N LYS A 117 -2.30 12.30 17.91
CA LYS A 117 -2.90 11.15 17.23
C LYS A 117 -4.29 11.50 16.73
N LEU A 118 -4.64 11.09 15.52
CA LEU A 118 -6.02 11.11 15.05
C LEU A 118 -6.71 9.84 15.54
N VAL A 119 -7.74 9.98 16.37
CA VAL A 119 -8.59 8.88 16.80
C VAL A 119 -9.78 8.81 15.86
N ILE A 120 -9.87 7.70 15.12
CA ILE A 120 -10.93 7.46 14.14
C ILE A 120 -12.09 6.77 14.85
N CYS A 121 -13.27 7.39 14.81
CA CYS A 121 -14.49 6.85 15.40
C CYS A 121 -15.46 6.40 14.31
N VAL A 122 -16.44 5.56 14.68
CA VAL A 122 -17.62 5.31 13.86
C VAL A 122 -18.83 5.79 14.68
N PRO A 123 -19.57 6.81 14.24
CA PRO A 123 -19.48 7.54 12.96
C PRO A 123 -18.22 8.42 12.83
N PHE A 124 -17.71 8.58 11.60
CA PHE A 124 -16.41 9.24 11.32
C PHE A 124 -16.37 10.72 11.68
N GLU A 125 -17.53 11.37 11.64
CA GLU A 125 -17.72 12.75 12.03
C GLU A 125 -17.32 12.98 13.49
N ARG A 126 -17.41 11.95 14.35
CA ARG A 126 -17.02 12.04 15.77
C ARG A 126 -15.53 11.78 16.02
N SER A 127 -14.74 11.62 14.97
CA SER A 127 -13.28 11.47 15.12
C SER A 127 -12.67 12.72 15.71
N TYR A 128 -11.55 12.60 16.42
CA TYR A 128 -10.94 13.69 17.18
C TYR A 128 -9.42 13.55 17.28
N TYR A 129 -8.74 14.60 17.75
CA TYR A 129 -7.31 14.53 18.06
C TYR A 129 -7.08 14.19 19.53
N LEU A 130 -6.19 13.25 19.78
CA LEU A 130 -5.67 12.97 21.13
C LEU A 130 -4.26 13.54 21.23
N TYR A 131 -4.04 14.40 22.23
CA TYR A 131 -2.75 14.97 22.55
C TYR A 131 -2.12 14.20 23.71
N GLU A 132 -1.04 13.50 23.44
CA GLU A 132 -0.31 12.71 24.44
C GLU A 132 0.99 13.44 24.82
N TYR A 133 1.19 13.64 26.12
CA TYR A 133 2.31 14.34 26.72
C TYR A 133 3.06 13.40 27.66
N THR A 134 4.39 13.46 27.63
CA THR A 134 5.26 12.86 28.64
C THR A 134 5.91 13.97 29.43
N ILE A 135 5.63 14.03 30.72
CA ILE A 135 5.97 15.15 31.59
C ILE A 135 6.86 14.64 32.71
N LYS A 136 8.07 15.19 32.79
CA LYS A 136 9.01 14.90 33.87
C LYS A 136 8.87 15.97 34.93
N ALA A 137 8.61 15.55 36.16
CA ALA A 137 8.59 16.44 37.31
C ALA A 137 9.94 16.41 38.06
N ASN A 138 10.31 17.51 38.73
CA ASN A 138 11.56 17.65 39.49
C ASN A 138 11.83 16.53 40.52
N ASN A 139 10.79 15.82 40.96
CA ASN A 139 10.91 14.73 41.93
C ASN A 139 11.24 13.37 41.27
N ASN A 140 11.85 13.36 40.07
CA ASN A 140 12.06 12.18 39.22
C ASN A 140 10.80 11.38 38.85
N LYS A 141 9.62 11.94 39.09
CA LYS A 141 8.33 11.33 38.70
C LYS A 141 8.04 11.64 37.24
N GLN A 142 7.44 10.69 36.54
CA GLN A 142 6.98 10.88 35.16
C GLN A 142 5.47 10.73 35.08
N TYR A 143 4.85 11.61 34.31
CA TYR A 143 3.42 11.59 34.05
C TYR A 143 3.20 11.45 32.55
N TYR A 144 2.40 10.47 32.17
CA TYR A 144 1.83 10.40 30.84
C TYR A 144 0.45 11.02 30.91
N VAL A 145 0.24 12.11 30.19
CA VAL A 145 -1.03 12.85 30.18
C VAL A 145 -1.60 12.77 28.78
N SER A 146 -2.86 12.40 28.65
CA SER A 146 -3.59 12.44 27.39
C SER A 146 -4.77 13.40 27.49
N LEU A 147 -4.86 14.33 26.55
CA LEU A 147 -5.94 15.30 26.42
C LEU A 147 -6.74 14.99 25.15
N ASP A 148 -8.03 14.72 25.31
CA ASP A 148 -9.00 14.59 24.23
C ASP A 148 -9.40 15.98 23.71
N SER A 149 -9.12 16.25 22.42
CA SER A 149 -9.42 17.55 21.80
C SER A 149 -10.91 17.80 21.59
N TYR A 150 -11.75 16.77 21.61
CA TYR A 150 -13.21 16.87 21.43
C TYR A 150 -13.91 17.18 22.75
N SER A 151 -13.62 16.41 23.79
CA SER A 151 -14.29 16.57 25.10
C SER A 151 -13.56 17.50 26.05
N GLY A 152 -12.27 17.76 25.83
CA GLY A 152 -11.39 18.41 26.80
C GLY A 152 -11.02 17.51 27.99
N LEU A 153 -11.39 16.23 27.95
CA LEU A 153 -11.09 15.27 29.02
C LEU A 153 -9.58 15.03 29.09
N ILE A 154 -9.05 15.08 30.31
CA ILE A 154 -7.67 14.75 30.61
C ILE A 154 -7.64 13.43 31.38
N GLU A 155 -6.83 12.50 30.88
CA GLU A 155 -6.46 11.28 31.59
C GLU A 155 -4.96 11.32 31.86
N TYR A 156 -4.53 10.76 33.00
CA TYR A 156 -3.10 10.69 33.31
C TYR A 156 -2.73 9.38 33.99
N VAL A 157 -1.50 8.94 33.75
CA VAL A 157 -0.87 7.80 34.41
C VAL A 157 0.44 8.27 35.02
N LYS A 158 0.62 7.97 36.30
CA LYS A 158 1.84 8.26 37.06
C LYS A 158 2.76 7.04 37.03
N TYR A 159 4.01 7.26 36.68
CA TYR A 159 5.12 6.30 36.77
C TYR A 159 6.11 6.72 37.86
#